data_AF-A0A2D4JZA3-F1
#
_entry.id   AF-A0A2D4JZA3-F1
#
_cell.length_a   1.000
_cell.length_b   1.000
_cell.length_c   1.000
_cell.angle_alpha   90.00
_cell.angle_beta   90.00
_cell.angle_gamma   90.00
#
_symmetry.space_group_name_H-M   'P 1'
#
loop_
_entity.id
_entity.type
_entity.pdbx_description
1 polymer ?
#
loop_
_entity_poly.entity_id
_entity_poly.type
_entity_poly.pdbx_seq_one_letter_code
_entity_poly.pdbx_strand_id
1 'polypeptide(L)'
;MGFYIYSCPKMRYKGQYRPSELLCPETYTWIPLEQCLTSLEQSKYSRLNQDSKIGDEGMMKELDRVQVLHKRSVMPYRMYKRNRKGPSDEETVQQYAALVGQACSERMLLFRS
;
A
#
# COMPACT_ATOMS: atom_id res chain seq x y z
N MET A 1 -10.87 10.43 -11.85
CA MET A 1 -12.11 10.91 -11.19
C MET A 1 -11.87 11.07 -9.68
N GLY A 2 -12.76 11.73 -8.93
CA GLY A 2 -12.74 11.70 -7.45
C GLY A 2 -13.24 10.33 -6.93
N PHE A 3 -13.84 10.29 -5.73
CA PHE A 3 -14.52 9.07 -5.25
C PHE A 3 -15.55 8.57 -6.27
N TYR A 4 -15.70 7.25 -6.40
CA TYR A 4 -16.72 6.60 -7.25
C TYR A 4 -17.50 5.58 -6.43
N ILE A 5 -18.82 5.75 -6.36
CA ILE A 5 -19.73 4.83 -5.67
C ILE A 5 -20.60 4.18 -6.73
N TYR A 6 -20.33 2.92 -7.07
CA TYR A 6 -21.00 2.21 -8.16
C TYR A 6 -22.54 2.19 -8.00
N SER A 7 -23.04 2.04 -6.78
CA SER A 7 -24.48 2.03 -6.51
C SER A 7 -25.16 3.40 -6.69
N CYS A 8 -24.42 4.52 -6.69
CA CYS A 8 -24.98 5.87 -6.77
C CYS A 8 -25.26 6.29 -8.24
N PRO A 9 -26.53 6.57 -8.62
CA PRO A 9 -26.88 6.96 -9.99
C PRO A 9 -26.14 8.22 -10.49
N LYS A 10 -25.93 9.21 -9.60
CA LYS A 10 -25.19 10.44 -9.93
C LYS A 10 -23.75 10.15 -10.36
N MET A 11 -23.12 9.17 -9.72
CA MET A 11 -21.75 8.78 -10.03
C MET A 11 -21.68 7.98 -11.33
N ARG A 12 -22.65 7.09 -11.58
CA ARG A 12 -22.78 6.37 -12.86
C ARG A 12 -22.96 7.33 -14.04
N TYR A 13 -23.85 8.31 -13.91
CA TYR A 13 -24.01 9.37 -14.92
C TYR A 13 -22.70 10.13 -15.15
N LYS A 14 -22.00 10.54 -14.09
CA LYS A 14 -20.70 11.23 -14.23
C LYS A 14 -19.63 10.36 -14.89
N GLY A 15 -19.69 9.04 -14.70
CA GLY A 15 -18.78 8.08 -15.32
C GLY A 15 -18.95 7.91 -16.83
N GLN A 16 -20.09 8.35 -17.40
CA GLN A 16 -20.31 8.29 -18.86
C GLN A 16 -19.52 9.37 -19.62
N TYR A 17 -19.04 10.41 -18.93
CA TYR A 17 -18.16 11.42 -19.52
C TYR A 17 -16.76 10.85 -19.70
N ARG A 18 -16.21 10.93 -20.91
CA ARG A 18 -14.88 10.41 -21.22
C ARG A 18 -13.81 11.51 -21.26
N PRO A 19 -12.57 11.21 -20.84
CA PRO A 19 -12.12 9.96 -20.22
C PRO A 19 -12.56 9.85 -18.75
N SER A 20 -12.96 8.64 -18.32
CA SER A 20 -13.29 8.34 -16.93
C SER A 20 -12.48 7.14 -16.46
N GLU A 21 -11.70 7.35 -15.41
CA GLU A 21 -10.79 6.34 -14.86
C GLU A 21 -10.92 6.27 -13.33
N LEU A 22 -10.70 5.07 -12.80
CA LEU A 22 -10.67 4.75 -11.38
C LEU A 22 -9.27 4.32 -10.96
N LEU A 23 -8.88 4.70 -9.75
CA LEU A 23 -7.64 4.25 -9.14
C LEU A 23 -7.86 2.86 -8.53
N CYS A 24 -7.06 1.88 -8.94
CA CYS A 24 -7.07 0.54 -8.34
C CYS A 24 -6.62 0.62 -6.87
N PRO A 25 -7.37 0.04 -5.91
CA PRO A 25 -7.03 0.13 -4.48
C PRO A 25 -5.78 -0.66 -4.08
N GLU A 26 -5.34 -1.63 -4.89
CA GLU A 26 -4.22 -2.52 -4.56
C GLU A 26 -2.93 -2.20 -5.30
N THR A 27 -3.03 -1.61 -6.50
CA THR A 27 -1.87 -1.35 -7.35
C THR A 27 -1.64 0.13 -7.60
N TYR A 28 -2.57 0.99 -7.16
CA TYR A 28 -2.52 2.44 -7.36
C TYR A 28 -2.31 2.87 -8.82
N THR A 29 -2.77 2.05 -9.76
CA THR A 29 -2.79 2.35 -11.20
C THR A 29 -4.17 2.84 -11.62
N TRP A 30 -4.20 3.78 -12.57
CA TRP A 30 -5.45 4.27 -13.16
C TRP A 30 -5.96 3.30 -14.22
N ILE A 31 -7.22 2.88 -14.08
CA ILE A 31 -7.88 1.91 -14.95
C ILE A 31 -9.13 2.57 -15.56
N PRO A 32 -9.38 2.41 -16.88
CA PRO A 32 -10.61 2.89 -17.51
C PRO A 32 -11.85 2.34 -16.82
N LEU A 33 -12.82 3.22 -16.55
CA LEU A 33 -14.01 2.89 -15.79
C LEU A 33 -14.78 1.71 -16.41
N GLU A 34 -14.85 1.65 -17.74
CA GLU A 34 -15.52 0.56 -18.46
C GLU A 34 -14.98 -0.83 -18.09
N GLN A 35 -13.68 -0.94 -17.82
CA GLN A 35 -13.05 -2.20 -17.41
C GLN A 35 -13.34 -2.55 -15.95
N CYS A 36 -13.66 -1.55 -15.12
CA CYS A 36 -13.92 -1.73 -13.69
C CYS A 36 -15.38 -2.16 -13.39
N LEU A 37 -16.33 -1.89 -14.29
CA LEU A 37 -17.77 -2.06 -14.02
C LEU A 37 -18.12 -3.50 -13.63
N THR A 38 -17.59 -4.49 -14.34
CA THR A 38 -17.87 -5.91 -14.08
C THR A 38 -17.42 -6.33 -12.68
N SER A 39 -16.25 -5.85 -12.22
CA SER A 39 -15.77 -6.14 -10.87
C SER A 39 -16.61 -5.45 -9.79
N LEU A 40 -16.99 -4.19 -10.03
CA LEU A 40 -17.79 -3.40 -9.09
C LEU A 40 -19.25 -3.87 -8.97
N GLU A 41 -19.75 -4.61 -9.96
CA GLU A 41 -21.05 -5.30 -9.89
C GLU A 41 -21.02 -6.51 -8.95
N GLN A 42 -19.89 -7.22 -8.91
CA GLN A 42 -19.75 -8.44 -8.12
C GLN A 42 -19.50 -8.16 -6.64
N SER A 43 -18.67 -7.15 -6.33
CA SER A 43 -18.30 -6.84 -4.95
C SER A 43 -18.06 -5.34 -4.74
N LYS A 44 -18.28 -4.88 -3.50
CA LYS A 44 -17.99 -3.48 -3.11
C LYS A 44 -16.49 -3.17 -3.14
N TYR A 45 -15.67 -4.16 -2.83
CA TYR A 45 -14.23 -4.08 -2.90
C TYR A 45 -13.74 -5.07 -3.95
N SER A 46 -13.02 -4.58 -4.95
CA SER A 46 -12.46 -5.40 -6.01
C SER A 46 -11.14 -4.80 -6.46
N ARG A 47 -10.16 -5.66 -6.73
CA ARG A 47 -8.96 -5.28 -7.47
C ARG A 47 -9.36 -4.92 -8.90
N LEU A 48 -9.09 -3.68 -9.31
CA LEU A 48 -9.50 -3.17 -10.63
C LEU A 48 -8.50 -3.49 -11.73
N ASN A 49 -7.21 -3.61 -11.38
CA ASN A 49 -6.19 -4.02 -12.32
C ASN A 49 -6.15 -5.55 -12.43
N GLN A 50 -6.48 -6.06 -13.62
CA GLN A 50 -6.56 -7.50 -13.90
C GLN A 50 -5.18 -8.16 -14.05
N ASP A 51 -4.12 -7.38 -14.23
CA ASP A 51 -2.76 -7.92 -14.26
C ASP A 51 -2.32 -8.30 -12.84
N SER A 52 -2.11 -9.60 -12.64
CA SER A 52 -1.62 -10.17 -11.38
C SER A 52 -0.14 -9.91 -11.14
N LYS A 53 0.62 -9.53 -12.17
CA LYS A 53 2.06 -9.23 -12.06
C LYS A 53 2.31 -7.82 -11.53
N ILE A 54 1.35 -6.92 -11.70
CA ILE A 54 1.48 -5.53 -11.27
C ILE A 54 1.15 -5.47 -9.77
N GLY A 55 2.16 -5.27 -8.93
CA GLY A 55 1.97 -4.95 -7.51
C GLY A 55 1.88 -3.45 -7.28
N ASP A 56 1.68 -3.05 -6.03
CA ASP A 56 1.97 -1.68 -5.61
C ASP A 56 3.47 -1.40 -5.72
N GLU A 57 3.83 -0.35 -6.45
CA GLU A 57 5.23 0.09 -6.63
C GLU A 57 5.92 0.42 -5.31
N GLY A 58 5.14 0.87 -4.32
CA GLY A 58 5.57 1.22 -2.97
C GLY A 58 5.78 0.03 -2.03
N MET A 59 5.52 -1.19 -2.50
CA MET A 59 5.72 -2.40 -1.70
C MET A 59 7.15 -2.49 -1.17
N MET A 60 7.26 -3.01 0.05
CA MET A 60 8.54 -3.17 0.72
C MET A 60 9.45 -4.10 -0.08
N LYS A 61 10.68 -3.64 -0.35
CA LYS A 61 11.72 -4.42 -1.05
C LYS A 61 12.84 -4.83 -0.10
N GLU A 62 13.15 -3.99 0.88
CA GLU A 62 14.32 -4.18 1.73
C GLU A 62 14.02 -3.82 3.20
N LEU A 63 13.91 -4.85 4.04
CA LEU A 63 13.70 -4.73 5.50
C LEU A 63 14.83 -3.98 6.20
N ASP A 64 16.05 -4.07 5.68
CA ASP A 64 17.24 -3.55 6.31
C ASP A 64 17.28 -2.01 6.37
N ARG A 65 16.50 -1.34 5.51
CA ARG A 65 16.44 0.13 5.43
C ARG A 65 15.43 0.77 6.37
N VAL A 66 14.54 -0.03 6.97
CA VAL A 66 13.51 0.46 7.89
C VAL A 66 14.17 1.23 9.03
N GLN A 67 13.70 2.45 9.31
CA GLN A 67 14.25 3.26 10.39
C GLN A 67 13.68 2.83 11.75
N VAL A 68 14.57 2.58 12.69
CA VAL A 68 14.22 2.17 14.05
C VAL A 68 14.76 3.20 15.04
N LEU A 69 13.90 3.59 15.99
CA LEU A 69 14.29 4.39 17.14
C LEU A 69 14.44 3.47 18.35
N HIS A 70 15.69 3.30 18.82
CA HIS A 70 16.02 2.49 20.00
C HIS A 70 16.99 3.23 20.90
N LYS A 71 16.73 3.25 22.22
CA LYS A 71 17.58 3.94 23.22
C LYS A 71 17.97 5.37 22.82
N ARG A 72 16.98 6.15 22.37
CA ARG A 72 17.14 7.55 21.90
C ARG A 72 18.07 7.72 20.69
N SER A 73 18.42 6.64 20.00
CA SER A 73 19.25 6.65 18.79
C SER A 73 18.44 6.15 17.60
N VAL A 74 18.51 6.88 16.48
CA VAL A 74 17.92 6.47 15.21
C VAL A 74 18.93 5.63 14.44
N MET A 75 18.52 4.45 13.98
CA MET A 75 19.36 3.61 13.13
C MET A 75 18.53 2.74 12.17
N PRO A 76 19.10 2.35 11.02
CA PRO A 76 18.48 1.35 10.15
C PRO A 76 18.35 -0.01 10.83
N TYR A 77 17.34 -0.79 10.46
CA TYR A 77 17.06 -2.11 11.04
C TYR A 77 18.25 -3.06 10.96
N ARG A 78 19.05 -3.02 9.88
CA ARG A 78 20.30 -3.80 9.78
C ARG A 78 21.27 -3.60 10.95
N MET A 79 21.38 -2.35 11.45
CA MET A 79 22.25 -2.02 12.58
C MET A 79 21.62 -2.46 13.89
N TYR A 80 20.31 -2.28 14.02
CA TYR A 80 19.55 -2.73 15.19
C TYR A 80 19.64 -4.26 15.37
N LYS A 81 19.41 -5.04 14.31
CA LYS A 81 19.47 -6.50 14.31
C LYS A 81 20.83 -7.04 14.77
N ARG A 82 21.93 -6.38 14.37
CA ARG A 82 23.30 -6.78 14.74
C ARG A 82 23.63 -6.49 16.21
N ASN A 83 23.15 -5.38 16.74
CA ASN A 83 23.55 -4.88 18.06
C ASN A 83 22.63 -5.38 19.20
N ARG A 84 21.52 -6.04 18.87
CA ARG A 84 20.52 -6.48 19.84
C ARG A 84 20.90 -7.81 20.48
N LYS A 85 20.64 -7.93 21.80
CA LYS A 85 20.70 -9.18 22.57
C LYS A 85 19.28 -9.50 23.05
N GLY A 86 18.56 -10.41 22.39
CA GLY A 86 17.15 -10.73 22.71
C GLY A 86 16.41 -11.53 21.64
N PRO A 87 15.11 -11.85 21.86
CA PRO A 87 14.26 -12.55 20.88
C PRO A 87 14.11 -11.73 19.60
N SER A 88 13.81 -12.39 18.47
CA SER A 88 13.70 -11.70 17.17
C SER A 88 12.41 -10.87 17.08
N ASP A 89 12.52 -9.59 16.69
CA ASP A 89 11.35 -8.73 16.37
C ASP A 89 11.05 -8.74 14.86
N GLU A 90 11.73 -9.57 14.08
CA GLU A 90 11.75 -9.51 12.62
C GLU A 90 10.37 -9.61 11.99
N GLU A 91 9.51 -10.50 12.50
CA GLU A 91 8.13 -10.64 12.02
C GLU A 91 7.33 -9.34 12.20
N THR A 92 7.48 -8.67 13.35
CA THR A 92 6.75 -7.43 13.63
C THR A 92 7.27 -6.25 12.80
N VAL A 93 8.59 -6.19 12.54
CA VAL A 93 9.19 -5.17 11.66
C VAL A 93 8.77 -5.41 10.20
N GLN A 94 8.70 -6.68 9.80
CA GLN A 94 8.24 -7.07 8.48
C GLN A 94 6.76 -6.74 8.28
N GLN A 95 5.91 -7.07 9.24
CA GLN A 95 4.50 -6.70 9.19
C GLN A 95 4.32 -5.17 9.11
N TYR A 96 5.05 -4.42 9.94
CA TYR A 96 5.02 -2.96 9.89
C TYR A 96 5.39 -2.43 8.51
N ALA A 97 6.56 -2.82 7.99
CA ALA A 97 7.04 -2.29 6.72
C ALA A 97 6.22 -2.78 5.52
N ALA A 98 5.54 -3.93 5.61
CA ALA A 98 4.58 -4.37 4.60
C ALA A 98 3.32 -3.47 4.56
N LEU A 99 2.89 -2.95 5.71
CA LEU A 99 1.72 -2.08 5.80
C LEU A 99 2.00 -0.63 5.37
N VAL A 100 3.19 -0.10 5.71
CA VAL A 100 3.52 1.31 5.38
C VAL A 100 4.18 1.48 4.01
N GLY A 101 4.78 0.44 3.46
CA GLY A 101 5.57 0.48 2.22
C GLY A 101 6.99 1.04 2.43
N GLN A 102 7.82 0.93 1.38
CA GLN A 102 9.25 1.26 1.44
C GLN A 102 9.50 2.75 1.73
N ALA A 103 8.80 3.65 1.03
CA ALA A 103 9.05 5.08 1.14
C ALA A 103 8.70 5.64 2.54
N CYS A 104 7.69 5.06 3.19
CA CYS A 104 7.30 5.46 4.53
C CYS A 104 8.18 4.81 5.60
N SER A 105 8.57 3.55 5.41
CA SER A 105 9.43 2.84 6.39
C SER A 105 10.83 3.44 6.50
N GLU A 106 11.31 4.13 5.47
CA GLU A 106 12.58 4.88 5.50
C GLU A 106 12.47 6.27 6.15
N ARG A 107 11.27 6.83 6.27
CA ARG A 107 11.03 8.18 6.83
C ARG A 107 10.43 8.17 8.23
N MET A 108 9.60 7.17 8.51
CA MET A 108 8.96 7.00 9.81
C MET A 108 9.85 6.18 10.73
N LEU A 109 9.89 6.57 12.00
CA LEU A 109 10.69 5.87 13.01
C LEU A 109 9.83 4.82 13.70
N LEU A 110 10.18 3.55 13.53
CA LEU A 110 9.59 2.47 14.30
C LEU A 110 10.22 2.45 15.70
N PHE A 111 9.43 2.76 16.73
CA PHE A 111 9.90 2.76 18.11
C PHE A 111 10.09 1.33 18.64
N ARG A 112 11.27 1.07 19.25
CA ARG A 112 11.60 -0.17 19.94
C ARG A 112 12.28 0.13 21.28
N SER A 113 11.66 -0.33 22.37
CA SER A 113 12.18 -0.22 23.74
C SER A 113 13.42 -1.08 23.96
#